data_AF-A0A934AXP7-F1
#
_entry.id   AF-A0A934AXP7-F1
#
_cell.length_a   1.000
_cell.length_b   1.000
_cell.length_c   1.000
_cell.angle_alpha   90.00
_cell.angle_beta   90.00
_cell.angle_gamma   90.00
#
_symmetry.space_group_name_H-M   'P 1'
#
loop_
_entity.id
_entity.type
_entity.pdbx_description
1 polymer ?
#
loop_
_entity_poly.entity_id
_entity_poly.type
_entity_poly.pdbx_seq_one_letter_code
_entity_poly.pdbx_strand_id
1 'polypeptide(L)'
;MINESFDHGWRQHFPTYYFEDRDIVIEEYKTAAKSLEAEERVFLNASNIAIIASAGLGSLAIGSLEKLTEKFTNIVPATTTLAILVILTIGFSWVALRYFADRQKSIVFAARKVIVLRRMLGLNYGTIQLVLPNWRIEGADEPFAVRLFPGWNTYVTYPFYALAGISSAVLYFLLAGVPPLL
;
A
#
# COMPACT_ATOMS: atom_id res chain seq x y z
N MET A 1 -20.36 22.60 -32.10
CA MET A 1 -19.09 22.81 -31.35
C MET A 1 -19.47 23.36 -29.99
N ILE A 2 -19.29 22.57 -28.93
CA ILE A 2 -19.53 23.02 -27.56
C ILE A 2 -18.25 23.75 -27.14
N ASN A 3 -18.33 25.06 -26.94
CA ASN A 3 -17.28 25.88 -26.34
C ASN A 3 -17.20 25.53 -24.84
N GLU A 4 -16.58 24.40 -24.50
CA GLU A 4 -16.14 24.17 -23.13
C GLU A 4 -14.90 25.04 -22.88
N SER A 5 -15.00 26.00 -21.96
CA SER A 5 -13.86 26.82 -21.57
C SER A 5 -12.78 25.95 -20.92
N PHE A 6 -11.57 25.97 -21.50
CA PHE A 6 -10.41 25.20 -21.03
C PHE A 6 -9.70 25.83 -19.83
N ASP A 7 -10.28 26.88 -19.22
CA ASP A 7 -9.61 27.77 -18.26
C ASP A 7 -9.70 27.35 -16.79
N HIS A 8 -10.21 26.16 -16.47
CA HIS A 8 -10.33 25.71 -15.07
C HIS A 8 -9.83 24.30 -14.81
N GLY A 9 -9.00 24.18 -13.75
CA GLY A 9 -8.61 22.92 -13.12
C GLY A 9 -7.42 22.20 -13.79
N TRP A 10 -7.30 20.90 -13.52
CA TRP A 10 -6.22 20.03 -14.01
C TRP A 10 -6.14 19.94 -15.55
N ARG A 11 -7.17 20.38 -16.29
CA ARG A 11 -7.22 20.48 -17.75
C ARG A 11 -6.14 21.40 -18.32
N GLN A 12 -5.73 22.44 -17.58
CA GLN A 12 -4.63 23.33 -17.98
C GLN A 12 -3.26 22.62 -17.95
N HIS A 13 -3.10 21.62 -17.09
CA HIS A 13 -1.86 20.83 -17.00
C HIS A 13 -1.82 19.66 -18.00
N PHE A 14 -2.96 19.33 -18.60
CA PHE A 14 -3.09 18.26 -19.60
C PHE A 14 -3.96 18.74 -20.76
N PRO A 15 -3.44 19.62 -21.65
CA PRO A 15 -4.15 19.92 -22.88
C PRO A 15 -4.35 18.60 -23.65
N THR A 16 -5.49 18.47 -24.34
CA THR A 16 -5.82 17.32 -25.19
C THR A 16 -4.80 17.21 -26.32
N TYR A 17 -3.69 16.53 -26.06
CA TYR A 17 -2.68 16.21 -27.06
C TYR A 17 -3.25 15.14 -27.99
N TYR A 18 -3.22 15.41 -29.29
CA TYR A 18 -3.50 14.43 -30.32
C TYR A 18 -2.19 13.69 -30.64
N PHE A 19 -2.22 12.36 -30.63
CA PHE A 19 -1.05 11.56 -31.01
C PHE A 19 -1.13 11.19 -32.49
N GLU A 20 -0.03 11.36 -33.22
CA GLU A 20 0.10 10.89 -34.61
C GLU A 20 0.02 9.35 -34.66
N ASP A 21 0.72 8.67 -33.75
CA ASP A 21 0.79 7.19 -33.70
C ASP A 21 -0.13 6.60 -32.63
N ARG A 22 -1.42 6.50 -32.96
CA ARG A 22 -2.46 5.97 -32.05
C ARG A 22 -2.16 4.53 -31.57
N ASP A 23 -1.59 3.68 -32.41
CA ASP A 23 -1.36 2.27 -32.10
C ASP A 23 -0.31 2.08 -31.00
N ILE A 24 0.74 2.91 -30.99
CA ILE A 24 1.78 2.91 -29.95
C ILE A 24 1.17 3.27 -28.59
N VAL A 25 0.29 4.27 -28.58
CA VAL A 25 -0.37 4.75 -27.35
C VAL A 25 -1.36 3.73 -26.81
N ILE A 26 -2.04 2.99 -27.69
CA ILE A 26 -2.92 1.88 -27.28
C ILE A 26 -2.12 0.76 -26.60
N GLU A 27 -0.96 0.39 -27.15
CA GLU A 27 -0.10 -0.64 -26.53
C GLU A 27 0.53 -0.17 -25.22
N GLU A 28 0.93 1.10 -25.13
CA GLU A 28 1.40 1.71 -23.89
C GLU A 28 0.28 1.73 -22.82
N TYR A 29 -0.96 2.04 -23.22
CA TYR A 29 -2.12 1.98 -22.34
C TYR A 29 -2.37 0.56 -21.81
N LYS A 30 -2.35 -0.47 -22.68
CA LYS A 30 -2.49 -1.87 -22.27
C LYS A 30 -1.39 -2.29 -21.31
N THR A 31 -0.15 -1.87 -21.56
CA THR A 31 1.01 -2.16 -20.71
C THR A 31 0.89 -1.49 -19.35
N ALA A 32 0.49 -0.21 -19.32
CA ALA A 32 0.27 0.53 -18.09
C ALA A 32 -0.89 -0.06 -17.26
N ALA A 33 -1.98 -0.49 -17.90
CA ALA A 33 -3.09 -1.14 -17.23
C ALA A 33 -2.67 -2.49 -16.60
N LYS A 34 -1.92 -3.32 -17.33
CA LYS A 34 -1.35 -4.57 -16.80
C LYS A 34 -0.39 -4.32 -15.64
N SER A 35 0.44 -3.28 -15.72
CA SER A 35 1.35 -2.89 -14.65
C SER A 35 0.60 -2.45 -13.39
N LEU A 36 -0.50 -1.71 -13.54
CA LEU A 36 -1.35 -1.30 -12.42
C LEU A 36 -1.97 -2.52 -11.73
N GLU A 37 -2.56 -3.45 -12.50
CA GLU A 37 -3.13 -4.68 -11.97
C GLU A 37 -2.09 -5.53 -11.24
N ALA A 38 -0.88 -5.63 -11.81
CA ALA A 38 0.22 -6.36 -11.18
C ALA A 38 0.63 -5.74 -9.83
N GLU A 39 0.76 -4.41 -9.75
CA GLU A 39 1.10 -3.71 -8.50
C GLU A 39 -0.01 -3.87 -7.44
N GLU A 40 -1.29 -3.78 -7.82
CA GLU A 40 -2.41 -4.03 -6.91
C GLU A 40 -2.41 -5.48 -6.39
N ARG A 41 -2.13 -6.47 -7.25
CA ARG A 41 -2.02 -7.89 -6.85
C ARG A 41 -0.83 -8.12 -5.91
N VAL A 42 0.33 -7.52 -6.19
CA VAL A 42 1.51 -7.61 -5.32
C VAL A 42 1.23 -6.97 -3.96
N PHE A 43 0.53 -5.84 -3.92
CA PHE A 43 0.13 -5.18 -2.69
C PHE A 43 -0.79 -6.07 -1.84
N LEU A 44 -1.81 -6.69 -2.45
CA LEU A 44 -2.71 -7.61 -1.74
C LEU A 44 -1.98 -8.85 -1.21
N ASN A 45 -1.10 -9.45 -2.00
CA ASN A 45 -0.30 -10.59 -1.56
C ASN A 45 0.65 -10.22 -0.42
N ALA A 46 1.35 -9.08 -0.54
CA ALA A 46 2.22 -8.58 0.51
C ALA A 46 1.44 -8.29 1.81
N SER A 47 0.24 -7.71 1.69
CA SER A 47 -0.68 -7.49 2.83
C SER A 47 -1.01 -8.80 3.55
N ASN A 48 -1.41 -9.83 2.81
CA ASN A 48 -1.74 -11.13 3.39
C ASN A 48 -0.54 -11.77 4.09
N ILE A 49 0.64 -11.75 3.46
CA ILE A 49 1.88 -12.27 4.05
C ILE A 49 2.26 -11.49 5.32
N ALA A 50 2.14 -10.16 5.28
CA ALA A 50 2.47 -9.30 6.41
C ALA A 50 1.53 -9.54 7.61
N ILE A 51 0.24 -9.78 7.37
CA ILE A 51 -0.73 -10.13 8.41
C ILE A 51 -0.38 -11.49 9.02
N ILE A 52 -0.08 -12.50 8.19
CA ILE A 52 0.32 -13.84 8.67
C ILE A 52 1.61 -13.77 9.50
N ALA A 53 2.63 -13.06 9.00
CA ALA A 53 3.88 -12.86 9.71
C ALA A 53 3.68 -12.14 11.04
N SER A 54 2.85 -11.10 11.06
CA SER A 54 2.52 -10.34 12.27
C SER A 54 1.76 -11.21 13.27
N ALA A 55 0.77 -11.98 12.84
CA ALA A 55 0.03 -12.90 13.70
C ALA A 55 0.93 -14.01 14.26
N GLY A 56 1.87 -14.53 13.45
CA GLY A 56 2.88 -15.48 13.89
C GLY A 56 3.79 -14.89 14.98
N LEU A 57 4.33 -13.69 14.76
CA LEU A 57 5.10 -12.95 15.78
C LEU A 57 4.27 -12.67 17.03
N GLY A 58 2.98 -12.33 16.87
CA GLY A 58 1.99 -12.17 17.93
C GLY A 58 1.82 -13.41 18.79
N SER A 59 1.57 -14.55 18.14
CA SER A 59 1.43 -15.84 18.81
C SER A 59 2.70 -16.24 19.55
N LEU A 60 3.87 -16.00 18.94
CA LEU A 60 5.15 -16.28 19.59
C LEU A 60 5.36 -15.42 20.84
N ALA A 61 5.08 -14.13 20.76
CA ALA A 61 5.24 -13.18 21.85
C ALA A 61 4.30 -13.45 23.03
N ILE A 62 3.07 -13.89 22.79
CA ILE A 62 2.07 -14.14 23.85
C ILE A 62 2.17 -15.56 24.40
N GLY A 63 2.29 -16.58 23.53
CA GLY A 63 2.10 -17.98 23.91
C GLY A 63 3.38 -18.78 24.12
N SER A 64 4.53 -18.29 23.67
CA SER A 64 5.79 -19.06 23.70
C SER A 64 6.97 -18.33 24.34
N LEU A 65 6.75 -17.15 24.91
CA LEU A 65 7.80 -16.32 25.49
C LEU A 65 8.56 -17.05 26.60
N GLU A 66 7.85 -17.65 27.56
CA GLU A 66 8.46 -18.42 28.67
C GLU A 66 9.27 -19.60 28.14
N LYS A 67 8.70 -20.40 27.23
CA LYS A 67 9.37 -21.57 26.63
C LYS A 67 10.62 -21.20 25.81
N LEU A 68 10.58 -20.07 25.10
CA LEU A 68 11.73 -19.56 24.34
C LEU A 68 12.81 -19.08 25.30
N THR A 69 12.44 -18.30 26.31
CA THR A 69 13.39 -17.71 27.25
C THR A 69 14.06 -18.78 28.11
N GLU A 70 13.32 -19.79 28.57
CA GLU A 70 13.84 -20.94 29.33
C GLU A 70 14.80 -21.81 28.54
N LYS A 71 14.56 -22.03 27.24
CA LYS A 71 15.46 -22.83 26.40
C LYS A 71 16.80 -22.14 26.12
N PHE A 72 16.81 -20.81 26.10
CA PHE A 72 18.00 -20.03 25.78
C PHE A 72 18.71 -19.47 27.02
N THR A 73 18.19 -19.62 28.23
CA THR A 73 18.83 -19.13 29.47
C THR A 73 20.26 -19.61 29.68
N ASN A 74 20.59 -20.82 29.20
CA ASN A 74 21.93 -21.39 29.28
C ASN A 74 22.94 -20.76 28.31
N ILE A 75 22.48 -19.99 27.31
CA ILE A 75 23.31 -19.43 26.23
C ILE A 75 23.26 -17.89 26.25
N VAL A 76 22.07 -17.31 26.47
CA VAL A 76 21.81 -15.87 26.42
C VAL A 76 20.89 -15.48 27.57
N PRO A 77 21.23 -14.45 28.38
CA PRO A 77 20.35 -13.94 29.42
C PRO A 77 18.95 -13.57 28.88
N ALA A 78 17.93 -13.80 29.70
CA ALA A 78 16.53 -13.55 29.34
C ALA A 78 16.29 -12.09 28.87
N THR A 79 16.93 -11.13 29.52
CA THR A 79 16.83 -9.70 29.21
C THR A 79 17.37 -9.37 27.82
N THR A 80 18.49 -9.97 27.43
CA THR A 80 19.07 -9.80 26.09
C THR A 80 18.22 -10.44 25.00
N THR A 81 17.61 -11.59 25.25
CA THR A 81 16.69 -12.24 24.29
C THR A 81 15.44 -11.38 24.04
N LEU A 82 14.86 -10.82 25.10
CA LEU A 82 13.72 -9.89 24.99
C LEU A 82 14.12 -8.59 24.26
N ALA A 83 15.28 -8.02 24.57
CA ALA A 83 15.77 -6.81 23.89
C ALA A 83 15.96 -7.04 22.38
N ILE A 84 16.50 -8.20 21.97
CA ILE A 84 16.64 -8.56 20.56
C ILE A 84 15.27 -8.69 19.88
N LEU A 85 14.29 -9.32 20.54
CA LEU A 85 12.92 -9.43 20.02
C LEU A 85 12.26 -8.06 19.85
N VAL A 86 12.47 -7.12 20.78
CA VAL A 86 11.98 -5.74 20.67
C VAL A 86 12.62 -5.04 19.47
N ILE A 87 13.94 -5.12 19.31
CA ILE A 87 14.64 -4.53 18.16
C ILE A 87 14.13 -5.10 16.84
N LEU A 88 13.94 -6.42 16.77
CA LEU A 88 13.45 -7.11 15.58
C LEU A 88 12.02 -6.70 15.23
N THR A 89 11.14 -6.59 16.22
CA THR A 89 9.74 -6.18 16.01
C THR A 89 9.60 -4.73 15.59
N ILE A 90 10.40 -3.81 16.17
CA ILE A 90 10.46 -2.41 15.72
C ILE A 90 11.01 -2.33 14.29
N GLY A 91 12.13 -3.01 14.02
CA GLY A 91 12.75 -3.03 12.69
C GLY A 91 11.81 -3.59 11.62
N PHE A 92 11.13 -4.70 11.92
CA PHE A 92 10.13 -5.30 11.05
C PHE A 92 8.97 -4.33 10.77
N SER A 93 8.39 -3.73 11.82
CA SER A 93 7.28 -2.78 11.68
C SER A 93 7.69 -1.57 10.82
N TRP A 94 8.86 -1.00 11.06
CA TRP A 94 9.39 0.12 10.28
C TRP A 94 9.57 -0.21 8.80
N VAL A 95 10.22 -1.35 8.49
CA VAL A 95 10.46 -1.78 7.10
C VAL A 95 9.13 -2.10 6.40
N ALA A 96 8.22 -2.80 7.08
CA ALA A 96 6.92 -3.14 6.53
C ALA A 96 6.09 -1.89 6.22
N LEU A 97 5.97 -0.95 7.16
CA LEU A 97 5.21 0.28 6.96
C LEU A 97 5.76 1.11 5.80
N ARG A 98 7.09 1.23 5.71
CA ARG A 98 7.74 1.94 4.59
C ARG A 98 7.47 1.25 3.25
N TYR A 99 7.55 -0.08 3.22
CA TYR A 99 7.24 -0.86 2.02
C TYR A 99 5.80 -0.63 1.54
N PHE A 100 4.81 -0.65 2.43
CA PHE A 100 3.42 -0.40 2.05
C PHE A 100 3.20 1.05 1.59
N ALA A 101 3.89 2.03 2.18
CA ALA A 101 3.81 3.42 1.75
C ALA A 101 4.38 3.61 0.33
N ASP A 102 5.54 3.02 0.05
CA ASP A 102 6.17 3.09 -1.27
C ASP A 102 5.33 2.36 -2.34
N ARG A 103 4.73 1.21 -1.99
CA ARG A 103 3.83 0.49 -2.89
C ARG A 103 2.54 1.26 -3.19
N GLN A 104 1.94 1.87 -2.18
CA GLN A 104 0.75 2.69 -2.39
C GLN A 104 1.03 3.87 -3.32
N LYS A 105 2.21 4.50 -3.17
CA LYS A 105 2.67 5.56 -4.07
C LYS A 105 2.85 5.04 -5.51
N SER A 106 3.42 3.85 -5.69
CA SER A 106 3.55 3.22 -7.02
C SER A 106 2.19 2.99 -7.70
N ILE A 107 1.23 2.42 -6.97
CA ILE A 107 -0.15 2.19 -7.46
C ILE A 107 -0.80 3.50 -7.90
N VAL A 108 -0.67 4.57 -7.10
CA VAL A 108 -1.26 5.87 -7.41
C VAL A 108 -0.66 6.48 -8.67
N PHE A 109 0.66 6.38 -8.87
CA PHE A 109 1.29 6.87 -10.09
C PHE A 109 0.92 6.04 -11.32
N ALA A 110 0.89 4.71 -11.19
CA ALA A 110 0.43 3.83 -12.26
C ALA A 110 -1.02 4.15 -12.67
N ALA A 111 -1.91 4.35 -11.69
CA ALA A 111 -3.30 4.73 -11.93
C ALA A 111 -3.41 6.08 -12.65
N ARG A 112 -2.66 7.09 -12.20
CA ARG A 112 -2.61 8.41 -12.86
C ARG A 112 -2.16 8.31 -14.32
N LYS A 113 -1.13 7.51 -14.60
CA LYS A 113 -0.63 7.28 -15.96
C LYS A 113 -1.71 6.66 -16.86
N VAL A 114 -2.42 5.65 -16.37
CA VAL A 114 -3.52 4.99 -17.11
C VAL A 114 -4.63 5.99 -17.45
N ILE A 115 -5.03 6.84 -16.49
CA ILE A 115 -6.08 7.86 -16.70
C ILE A 115 -5.64 8.88 -17.76
N VAL A 116 -4.39 9.36 -17.68
CA VAL A 116 -3.84 10.32 -18.66
C VAL A 116 -3.80 9.72 -20.06
N LEU A 117 -3.27 8.50 -20.23
CA LEU A 117 -3.19 7.82 -21.53
C LEU A 117 -4.58 7.58 -22.12
N ARG A 118 -5.54 7.16 -21.30
CA ARG A 118 -6.93 6.96 -21.71
C ARG A 118 -7.56 8.24 -22.25
N ARG A 119 -7.35 9.34 -21.53
CA ARG A 119 -7.90 10.65 -21.88
C ARG A 119 -7.29 11.18 -23.18
N MET A 120 -5.98 10.99 -23.36
CA MET A 120 -5.30 11.36 -24.61
C MET A 120 -5.76 10.52 -25.81
N LEU A 121 -6.21 9.27 -25.59
CA LEU A 121 -6.80 8.42 -26.63
C LEU A 121 -8.26 8.80 -26.97
N GLY A 122 -8.85 9.79 -26.31
CA GLY A 122 -10.25 10.20 -26.52
C GLY A 122 -11.28 9.18 -26.04
N LEU A 123 -10.87 8.22 -25.20
CA LEU A 123 -11.75 7.15 -24.69
C LEU A 123 -12.52 7.64 -23.46
N ASN A 124 -13.72 8.19 -23.68
CA ASN A 124 -14.56 8.71 -22.61
C ASN A 124 -15.33 7.60 -21.84
N TYR A 125 -15.61 7.79 -20.55
CA TYR A 125 -16.24 6.80 -19.66
C TYR A 125 -17.70 6.44 -19.98
N GLY A 126 -18.34 7.17 -20.89
CA GLY A 126 -19.74 6.98 -21.26
C GLY A 126 -20.05 5.78 -22.16
N THR A 127 -19.06 5.13 -22.79
CA THR A 127 -19.32 4.12 -23.85
C THR A 127 -18.70 2.73 -23.62
N ILE A 128 -17.85 2.52 -22.62
CA ILE A 128 -17.12 1.24 -22.43
C ILE A 128 -17.11 0.82 -20.95
N GLN A 129 -17.40 -0.46 -20.69
CA GLN A 129 -17.46 -1.09 -19.36
C GLN A 129 -16.19 -0.87 -18.52
N LEU A 130 -16.43 -0.70 -17.21
CA LEU A 130 -15.49 -0.32 -16.17
C LEU A 130 -14.33 -1.33 -15.99
N VAL A 131 -13.09 -0.88 -16.22
CA VAL A 131 -11.88 -1.56 -15.72
C VAL A 131 -11.58 -1.17 -14.26
N LEU A 132 -12.13 -0.04 -13.80
CA LEU A 132 -11.97 0.47 -12.42
C LEU A 132 -13.28 0.35 -11.64
N PRO A 133 -13.27 -0.08 -10.37
CA PRO A 133 -14.48 -0.33 -9.60
C PRO A 133 -15.32 0.95 -9.36
N ASN A 134 -16.64 0.76 -9.28
CA ASN A 134 -17.72 1.78 -9.36
C ASN A 134 -17.69 2.92 -8.32
N TRP A 135 -16.74 2.92 -7.38
CA TRP A 135 -16.55 3.93 -6.34
C TRP A 135 -15.45 4.96 -6.69
N ARG A 136 -14.83 4.85 -7.88
CA ARG A 136 -13.80 5.75 -8.43
C ARG A 136 -14.28 6.59 -9.63
N ILE A 137 -15.57 6.90 -9.73
CA ILE A 137 -16.17 7.62 -10.88
C ILE A 137 -15.56 9.03 -11.06
N GLU A 138 -15.09 9.69 -9.99
CA GLU A 138 -14.40 10.99 -10.09
C GLU A 138 -12.93 10.87 -10.52
N GLY A 139 -12.29 9.70 -10.28
CA GLY A 139 -10.93 9.38 -10.75
C GLY A 139 -10.87 8.82 -12.16
N ALA A 140 -12.01 8.77 -12.84
CA ALA A 140 -12.17 8.25 -14.19
C ALA A 140 -11.52 9.19 -15.22
N ASP A 141 -11.83 10.48 -15.11
CA ASP A 141 -11.40 11.49 -16.08
C ASP A 141 -10.31 12.41 -15.52
N GLU A 142 -10.11 12.41 -14.20
CA GLU A 142 -9.17 13.30 -13.50
C GLU A 142 -8.04 12.52 -12.82
N PRO A 143 -6.78 12.64 -13.28
CA PRO A 143 -5.66 11.92 -12.66
C PRO A 143 -5.43 12.35 -11.21
N PHE A 144 -5.68 13.63 -10.87
CA PHE A 144 -5.46 14.14 -9.52
C PHE A 144 -6.55 13.77 -8.51
N ALA A 145 -7.71 13.28 -8.98
CA ALA A 145 -8.72 12.71 -8.08
C ALA A 145 -8.20 11.40 -7.43
N VAL A 146 -7.22 10.72 -8.04
CA VAL A 146 -6.49 9.64 -7.37
C VAL A 146 -5.51 10.24 -6.37
N ARG A 147 -5.94 10.32 -5.11
CA ARG A 147 -5.14 10.84 -3.99
C ARG A 147 -4.05 9.84 -3.58
N LEU A 148 -2.88 10.36 -3.21
CA LEU A 148 -1.80 9.57 -2.59
C LEU A 148 -2.26 8.91 -1.29
N PHE A 149 -3.07 9.65 -0.51
CA PHE A 149 -3.75 9.17 0.67
C PHE A 149 -5.27 9.26 0.46
N PRO A 150 -5.97 8.13 0.24
CA PRO A 150 -7.41 8.14 -0.01
C PRO A 150 -8.23 8.41 1.27
N GLY A 151 -7.63 8.24 2.44
CA GLY A 151 -8.27 8.43 3.74
C GLY A 151 -7.98 7.27 4.70
N TRP A 152 -8.35 7.47 5.96
CA TRP A 152 -8.17 6.48 7.03
C TRP A 152 -9.15 5.30 6.94
N ASN A 153 -10.31 5.50 6.33
CA ASN A 153 -11.39 4.50 6.19
C ASN A 153 -11.43 3.89 4.78
N THR A 154 -10.27 3.56 4.22
CA THR A 154 -10.17 2.94 2.90
C THR A 154 -9.50 1.57 3.01
N TYR A 155 -9.83 0.66 2.10
CA TYR A 155 -9.23 -0.69 2.06
C TYR A 155 -7.69 -0.67 2.05
N VAL A 156 -7.10 0.36 1.42
CA VAL A 156 -5.66 0.61 1.37
C VAL A 156 -5.02 0.71 2.75
N THR A 157 -5.76 1.23 3.73
CA THR A 157 -5.26 1.52 5.09
C THR A 157 -5.34 0.31 6.01
N TYR A 158 -6.13 -0.71 5.64
CA TYR A 158 -6.30 -1.93 6.42
C TYR A 158 -4.98 -2.67 6.77
N PRO A 159 -4.04 -2.92 5.83
CA PRO A 159 -2.75 -3.53 6.15
C PRO A 159 -1.95 -2.71 7.17
N PHE A 160 -2.02 -1.37 7.11
CA PHE A 160 -1.33 -0.50 8.06
C PHE A 160 -1.89 -0.67 9.47
N TYR A 161 -3.22 -0.72 9.62
CA TYR A 161 -3.84 -0.96 10.93
C TYR A 161 -3.53 -2.34 11.48
N ALA A 162 -3.59 -3.37 10.65
CA ALA A 162 -3.28 -4.73 11.06
C ALA A 162 -1.82 -4.84 11.54
N LEU A 163 -0.88 -4.30 10.75
CA LEU A 163 0.54 -4.27 11.11
C LEU A 163 0.79 -3.47 12.37
N ALA A 164 0.34 -2.21 12.43
CA ALA A 164 0.58 -1.33 13.56
C ALA A 164 -0.07 -1.86 14.85
N GLY A 165 -1.31 -2.34 14.76
CA GLY A 165 -2.04 -2.91 15.90
C GLY A 165 -1.37 -4.16 16.46
N ILE A 166 -1.04 -5.13 15.59
CA ILE A 166 -0.39 -6.37 16.04
C ILE A 166 1.02 -6.08 16.56
N SER A 167 1.82 -5.28 15.87
CA SER A 167 3.17 -4.94 16.34
C SER A 167 3.15 -4.14 17.63
N SER A 168 2.18 -3.23 17.84
CA SER A 168 1.99 -2.55 19.12
C SER A 168 1.63 -3.51 20.25
N ALA A 169 0.74 -4.47 20.00
CA ALA A 169 0.39 -5.48 21.00
C ALA A 169 1.60 -6.34 21.37
N VAL A 170 2.37 -6.80 20.37
CA VAL A 170 3.61 -7.55 20.57
C VAL A 170 4.61 -6.75 21.39
N LEU A 171 4.85 -5.49 21.06
CA LEU A 171 5.77 -4.62 21.79
C LEU A 171 5.35 -4.43 23.24
N TYR A 172 4.05 -4.24 23.49
CA TYR A 172 3.53 -4.13 24.85
C TYR A 172 3.83 -5.39 25.68
N PHE A 173 3.55 -6.58 25.15
CA PHE A 173 3.83 -7.83 25.86
C PHE A 173 5.34 -8.07 26.07
N LEU A 174 6.16 -7.76 25.06
CA LEU A 174 7.61 -7.89 25.18
C LEU A 174 8.16 -6.94 26.25
N LEU A 175 7.72 -5.68 26.28
CA LEU A 175 8.15 -4.69 27.26
C LEU A 175 7.66 -5.01 28.68
N ALA A 176 6.43 -5.51 28.83
CA ALA A 176 5.90 -5.95 30.11
C ALA A 176 6.68 -7.13 30.70
N GLY A 177 7.28 -7.97 29.85
CA GLY A 177 8.15 -9.07 30.25
C GLY A 177 9.58 -8.66 30.62
N VAL A 178 10.00 -7.42 30.35
CA VAL A 178 11.32 -6.94 30.74
C VAL A 178 11.29 -6.54 32.22
N PRO A 179 12.11 -7.15 33.10
CA PRO A 179 12.19 -6.73 34.49
C PRO A 179 12.66 -5.26 34.57
N PRO A 180 12.10 -4.45 35.49
CA PRO A 180 12.55 -3.06 35.65
C PRO A 180 14.04 -3.05 35.99
N LEU A 181 14.81 -2.26 35.24
CA LEU A 181 16.21 -1.98 35.53
C LEU A 181 16.26 -1.21 36.87
N LEU A 182 16.56 -1.93 37.96
CA LEU A 182 17.02 -1.39 39.24
C LEU A 182 18.54 -1.46 39.29
#